data_AF-A0A1B8FI35-F1
#
_entry.id   AF-A0A1B8FI35-F1
#
_cell.length_a   1.000
_cell.length_b   1.000
_cell.length_c   1.000
_cell.angle_alpha   90.00
_cell.angle_beta   90.00
_cell.angle_gamma   90.00
#
_symmetry.space_group_name_H-M   'P 1'
#
loop_
_entity.id
_entity.type
_entity.pdbx_description
1 polymer ?
#
loop_
_entity_poly.entity_id
_entity_poly.type
_entity_poly.pdbx_seq_one_letter_code
_entity_poly.pdbx_strand_id
1 'polypeptide(L)'
;MAAAPYISAKHSKYTHAGYTGLFNFLDYSVAVFPCGVIGDKDVDVRRVDEPPELNGVDKATREEYDPNEIHGMPVGLQFIGRKLQEEKVLAMVGRVLEAVNAT
;
A
#
# COMPACT_ATOMS: atom_id res chain seq x y z
N MET A 1 -6.96 0.04 4.39
CA MET A 1 -6.78 -0.79 3.17
C MET A 1 -5.37 -0.59 2.65
N ALA A 2 -4.75 -1.55 1.95
CA ALA A 2 -3.44 -1.33 1.33
C ALA A 2 -3.50 -0.20 0.27
N ALA A 3 -2.43 0.61 0.15
CA ALA A 3 -2.34 1.67 -0.86
C ALA A 3 -2.08 1.14 -2.27
N ALA A 4 -1.25 0.11 -2.36
CA ALA A 4 -0.85 -0.57 -3.58
C ALA A 4 -0.52 -2.03 -3.24
N PRO A 5 -0.41 -2.92 -4.24
CA PRO A 5 0.05 -4.30 -4.02
C PRO A 5 1.56 -4.42 -3.78
N TYR A 6 2.29 -3.30 -3.81
CA TYR A 6 3.73 -3.19 -3.57
C TYR A 6 4.04 -1.96 -2.72
N ILE A 7 5.19 -1.97 -2.03
CA ILE A 7 5.68 -0.82 -1.25
C ILE A 7 6.05 0.35 -2.18
N SER A 8 6.75 0.02 -3.26
CA SER A 8 7.16 0.95 -4.31
C SER A 8 7.21 0.22 -5.65
N ALA A 9 7.04 0.96 -6.74
CA ALA A 9 7.21 0.44 -8.09
C ALA A 9 8.50 0.99 -8.68
N LYS A 10 9.21 0.15 -9.45
CA LYS A 10 10.33 0.62 -10.26
C LYS A 10 9.84 1.63 -11.30
N HIS A 11 10.76 2.48 -11.73
CA HIS A 11 10.46 3.48 -12.73
C HIS A 11 9.85 2.83 -13.98
N SER A 12 8.70 3.37 -14.44
CA SER A 12 7.93 2.85 -15.59
C SER A 12 7.36 1.43 -15.44
N LYS A 13 7.32 0.87 -14.22
CA LYS A 13 6.78 -0.47 -13.92
C LYS A 13 5.55 -0.44 -13.02
N TYR A 14 4.82 0.68 -13.02
CA TYR A 14 3.59 0.82 -12.26
C TYR A 14 2.45 0.06 -12.97
N THR A 15 1.99 -1.04 -12.39
CA THR A 15 1.02 -1.96 -13.01
C THR A 15 -0.39 -1.88 -12.43
N HIS A 16 -0.56 -1.29 -11.23
CA HIS A 16 -1.81 -1.38 -10.49
C HIS A 16 -2.35 -0.03 -9.98
N ALA A 17 -3.45 0.45 -10.57
CA ALA A 17 -4.18 1.63 -10.08
C ALA A 17 -5.50 1.28 -9.35
N GLY A 18 -5.88 0.00 -9.29
CA GLY A 18 -7.20 -0.41 -8.79
C GLY A 18 -7.44 -0.13 -7.30
N TYR A 19 -6.38 -0.15 -6.48
CA TYR A 19 -6.47 0.07 -5.03
C TYR A 19 -6.87 1.50 -4.66
N THR A 20 -6.58 2.47 -5.54
CA THR A 20 -6.89 3.90 -5.33
C THR A 20 -8.01 4.35 -6.27
N GLY A 21 -8.04 3.84 -7.50
CA GLY A 21 -8.96 4.28 -8.56
C GLY A 21 -10.44 4.10 -8.22
N LEU A 22 -10.81 3.08 -7.44
CA LEU A 22 -12.20 2.89 -7.02
C LEU A 22 -12.74 4.08 -6.20
N PHE A 23 -11.91 4.65 -5.33
CA PHE A 23 -12.33 5.75 -4.47
C PHE A 23 -12.36 7.08 -5.19
N ASN A 24 -11.53 7.26 -6.22
CA ASN A 24 -11.63 8.38 -7.15
C ASN A 24 -12.97 8.34 -7.90
N PHE A 25 -13.39 7.16 -8.35
CA PHE A 25 -14.67 6.99 -9.05
C PHE A 25 -15.88 7.24 -8.13
N LEU A 26 -15.83 6.76 -6.89
CA LEU A 26 -16.91 6.94 -5.90
C LEU A 26 -16.93 8.34 -5.28
N ASP A 27 -15.89 9.15 -5.52
CA ASP A 27 -15.71 10.48 -4.94
C ASP A 27 -15.76 10.44 -3.41
N TYR A 28 -14.92 9.57 -2.83
CA TYR A 28 -14.78 9.38 -1.39
C TYR A 28 -13.52 10.06 -0.88
N SER A 29 -13.57 10.61 0.33
CA SER A 29 -12.41 11.21 0.98
C SER A 29 -11.45 10.10 1.41
N VAL A 30 -10.20 10.14 0.92
CA VAL A 30 -9.17 9.13 1.24
C VAL A 30 -7.86 9.82 1.59
N ALA A 31 -7.16 9.29 2.60
CA ALA A 31 -5.81 9.70 2.95
C ALA A 31 -4.89 8.48 3.06
N VAL A 32 -3.66 8.60 2.58
CA VAL A 32 -2.61 7.57 2.70
C VAL A 32 -1.62 8.00 3.78
N PHE A 33 -1.24 7.08 4.65
CA PHE A 33 -0.29 7.34 5.73
C PHE A 33 0.66 6.14 5.91
N PRO A 34 1.90 6.37 6.39
CA PRO A 34 2.81 5.28 6.72
C PRO A 34 2.31 4.55 7.96
N CYS A 35 2.21 3.22 7.91
CA CYS A 35 1.63 2.44 9.01
C CYS A 35 2.65 2.01 10.08
N GLY A 36 3.90 2.45 9.97
CA GLY A 36 4.99 2.07 10.88
C GLY A 36 5.70 0.77 10.51
N VAL A 37 5.24 0.08 9.46
CA VAL A 37 5.96 -1.08 8.90
C VAL A 37 6.95 -0.60 7.85
N ILE A 38 8.17 -1.11 7.94
CA ILE A 38 9.27 -0.85 7.00
C ILE A 38 9.58 -2.15 6.27
N GLY A 39 9.84 -2.09 4.97
CA GLY A 39 10.22 -3.24 4.17
C GLY A 39 11.54 -3.85 4.65
N ASP A 40 11.56 -5.17 4.80
CA ASP A 40 12.71 -5.94 5.24
C ASP A 40 13.06 -7.02 4.21
N LYS A 41 14.26 -6.93 3.62
CA LYS A 41 14.73 -7.86 2.58
C LYS A 41 14.82 -9.31 3.06
N ASP A 42 15.00 -9.53 4.36
CA ASP A 42 15.21 -10.87 4.92
C ASP A 42 13.87 -11.53 5.28
N VAL A 43 12.83 -10.73 5.50
CA VAL A 43 11.47 -11.20 5.84
C VAL A 43 10.58 -11.23 4.60
N ASP A 44 10.64 -10.19 3.78
CA ASP A 44 9.77 -9.99 2.62
C ASP A 44 10.31 -10.74 1.38
N VAL A 45 10.68 -12.01 1.57
CA VAL A 45 11.14 -12.89 0.48
C VAL A 45 9.98 -13.69 -0.11
N ARG A 46 10.05 -13.98 -1.41
CA ARG A 46 9.03 -14.78 -2.09
C ARG A 46 8.93 -16.16 -1.43
N ARG A 47 7.71 -16.52 -1.05
CA ARG A 47 7.45 -17.80 -0.36
C ARG A 47 7.29 -18.94 -1.37
N VAL A 48 7.72 -20.13 -0.98
CA VAL A 48 7.61 -21.34 -1.81
C VAL A 48 6.16 -21.84 -1.91
N ASP A 49 5.34 -21.54 -0.89
CA ASP A 49 3.93 -21.92 -0.78
C ASP A 49 2.97 -20.86 -1.33
N GLU A 50 3.47 -19.90 -2.12
CA GLU A 50 2.65 -18.82 -2.64
C GLU A 50 1.62 -19.33 -3.66
N PRO A 51 0.34 -18.89 -3.60
CA PRO A 51 -0.68 -19.30 -4.55
C PRO A 51 -0.29 -18.90 -5.99
N PRO A 52 -0.77 -19.65 -7.01
CA PRO A 52 -0.45 -19.35 -8.40
C PRO A 52 -0.88 -17.94 -8.80
N GLU A 53 -0.22 -17.39 -9.82
CA GLU A 53 -0.57 -16.08 -10.35
C GLU A 53 -1.99 -16.09 -10.95
N LEU A 54 -2.79 -15.08 -10.63
CA LEU A 54 -4.20 -15.03 -11.02
C LEU A 54 -4.39 -14.65 -12.49
N ASN A 55 -3.53 -13.80 -13.02
CA ASN A 55 -3.55 -13.33 -14.40
C ASN A 55 -2.16 -12.79 -14.82
N GLY A 56 -2.02 -12.37 -16.08
CA GLY A 56 -0.76 -11.86 -16.60
C GLY A 56 -0.24 -10.59 -15.93
N VAL A 57 -1.12 -9.75 -15.37
CA VAL A 57 -0.74 -8.52 -14.65
C VAL A 57 -0.20 -8.84 -13.26
N ASP A 58 -0.84 -9.79 -12.56
CA ASP A 58 -0.36 -10.33 -11.29
C ASP A 58 1.02 -10.96 -11.48
N LYS A 59 1.19 -11.77 -12.53
CA LYS A 59 2.51 -12.34 -12.88
C LYS A 59 3.57 -11.26 -13.12
N ALA A 60 3.30 -10.28 -13.98
CA ALA A 60 4.26 -9.22 -14.25
C ALA A 60 4.64 -8.41 -13.00
N THR A 61 3.68 -8.19 -12.09
CA THR A 61 3.91 -7.46 -10.84
C THR A 61 4.76 -8.26 -9.86
N ARG A 62 4.51 -9.58 -9.73
CA ARG A 62 5.30 -10.47 -8.88
C ARG A 62 6.72 -10.67 -9.41
N GLU A 63 6.89 -10.74 -10.73
CA GLU A 63 8.21 -10.87 -11.36
C GLU A 63 9.09 -9.61 -11.18
N GLU A 64 8.48 -8.43 -11.06
CA GLU A 64 9.20 -7.17 -10.83
C GLU A 64 9.68 -7.01 -9.37
N TYR A 65 9.13 -7.78 -8.45
CA TYR A 65 9.37 -7.65 -7.02
C TYR A 65 10.82 -8.01 -6.64
N ASP A 66 11.51 -7.07 -5.97
CA ASP A 66 12.87 -7.25 -5.44
C ASP A 66 12.94 -6.83 -3.96
N PRO A 67 13.18 -7.77 -3.02
CA PRO A 67 13.28 -7.48 -1.59
C PRO A 67 14.39 -6.46 -1.24
N ASN A 68 15.48 -6.41 -2.02
CA ASN A 68 16.58 -5.50 -1.74
C ASN A 68 16.24 -4.05 -2.05
N GLU A 69 15.42 -3.82 -3.07
CA GLU A 69 15.04 -2.46 -3.47
C GLU A 69 13.97 -1.86 -2.57
N ILE A 70 13.10 -2.67 -1.98
CA ILE A 70 12.07 -2.20 -1.04
C ILE A 70 12.59 -2.07 0.40
N HIS A 71 13.79 -2.57 0.68
CA HIS A 71 14.34 -2.56 2.03
C HIS A 71 14.49 -1.14 2.56
N GLY A 72 14.01 -0.90 3.78
CA GLY A 72 14.03 0.43 4.38
C GLY A 72 12.94 1.39 3.88
N MET A 73 12.09 0.97 2.93
CA MET A 73 10.97 1.80 2.45
C MET A 73 9.72 1.63 3.33
N PRO A 74 8.95 2.70 3.58
CA PRO A 74 7.76 2.64 4.43
C PRO A 74 6.55 2.05 3.70
N VAL A 75 5.79 1.20 4.39
CA VAL A 75 4.53 0.68 3.89
C VAL A 75 3.40 1.69 4.12
N GLY A 76 2.66 1.99 3.06
CA GLY A 76 1.52 2.90 3.09
C GLY A 76 0.17 2.18 3.22
N LEU A 77 -0.68 2.66 4.12
CA LEU A 77 -2.09 2.26 4.21
C LEU A 77 -3.01 3.45 3.90
N GLN A 78 -4.17 3.14 3.34
CA GLN A 78 -5.24 4.07 3.04
C GLN A 78 -6.32 4.02 4.12
N PHE A 79 -6.73 5.21 4.57
CA PHE A 79 -7.92 5.45 5.36
C PHE A 79 -9.01 6.04 4.47
N ILE A 80 -10.18 5.39 4.41
CA ILE A 80 -11.28 5.78 3.54
C ILE A 80 -12.45 6.26 4.39
N GLY A 81 -12.88 7.50 4.14
CA GLY A 81 -14.11 8.08 4.65
C GLY A 81 -15.21 8.09 3.60
N ARG A 82 -16.42 8.47 4.02
CA ARG A 82 -17.50 8.77 3.06
C ARG A 82 -17.28 10.16 2.44
N LYS A 83 -18.05 10.47 1.41
CA LYS A 83 -18.07 11.80 0.78
C LYS A 83 -18.30 12.92 1.82
N LEU A 84 -17.58 14.04 1.67
CA LEU A 84 -17.60 15.21 2.57
C LEU A 84 -17.17 14.89 4.02
N GLN A 85 -16.18 14.03 4.20
CA GLN A 85 -15.65 13.67 5.52
C GLN A 85 -14.13 13.85 5.62
N GLU A 86 -13.57 14.77 4.86
CA GLU A 86 -12.12 15.04 4.77
C GLU A 86 -11.49 15.28 6.15
N GLU A 87 -12.11 16.14 6.98
CA GLU A 87 -11.58 16.47 8.31
C GLU A 87 -11.61 15.28 9.25
N LYS A 88 -12.64 14.42 9.15
CA LYS A 88 -12.72 13.19 9.95
C LYS A 88 -11.65 12.20 9.53
N VAL A 89 -11.41 12.05 8.23
CA VAL A 89 -10.35 11.18 7.70
C VAL A 89 -8.99 11.64 8.21
N LEU A 90 -8.69 12.94 8.12
CA LEU A 90 -7.44 13.51 8.63
C LEU A 90 -7.29 13.35 10.15
N ALA A 91 -8.36 13.60 10.92
CA ALA A 91 -8.35 13.42 12.36
C ALA A 91 -8.07 11.96 12.76
N MET A 92 -8.70 10.99 12.07
CA MET A 92 -8.47 9.57 12.32
C MET A 92 -7.05 9.15 11.95
N VAL A 93 -6.53 9.61 10.81
CA VAL A 93 -5.12 9.38 10.44
C VAL A 93 -4.18 9.93 11.49
N GLY A 94 -4.42 11.13 12.02
CA GLY A 94 -3.65 11.71 13.11
C GLY A 94 -3.61 10.81 14.35
N ARG A 95 -4.76 10.30 14.78
CA ARG A 95 -4.84 9.35 15.92
C ARG A 95 -4.10 8.04 15.66
N VAL A 96 -4.15 7.52 14.44
CA VAL A 96 -3.42 6.30 14.08
C VAL A 96 -1.91 6.55 14.10
N LEU A 97 -1.45 7.67 13.54
CA LEU A 97 -0.03 8.03 13.56
C LEU A 97 0.49 8.25 14.99
N GLU A 98 -0.29 8.87 15.87
CA GLU A 98 0.04 9.00 17.29
C GLU A 98 0.22 7.63 17.95
N ALA A 99 -0.70 6.69 17.70
CA ALA A 99 -0.63 5.34 18.26
C ALA A 99 0.57 4.54 17.74
N VAL A 100 0.88 4.67 16.45
CA VAL A 100 2.01 3.98 15.81
C VAL A 100 3.35 4.53 16.31
N ASN A 101 3.47 5.86 16.48
CA ASN A 101 4.71 6.51 16.91
C ASN A 101 4.93 6.49 18.44
N ALA A 102 3.93 6.09 19.22
CA ALA A 102 4.05 5.96 20.68
C ALA A 102 4.76 4.67 21.13
N THR A 103 5.11 3.79 20.18
CA THR A 103 5.83 2.52 20.39
C THR A 103 7.28 2.67 19.95
#